data_AF-A0A316WCK1-F1
#
_entry.id   AF-A0A316WCK1-F1
#
_cell.length_a   1.000
_cell.length_b   1.000
_cell.length_c   1.000
_cell.angle_alpha   90.00
_cell.angle_beta   90.00
_cell.angle_gamma   90.00
#
_symmetry.space_group_name_H-M   'P 1'
#
loop_
_entity.id
_entity.type
_entity.pdbx_description
1 polymer ?
#
loop_
_entity_poly.entity_id
_entity_poly.type
_entity_poly.pdbx_seq_one_letter_code
_entity_poly.pdbx_strand_id
1 'polypeptide(L)'
;MVSKAKSIKGSSASVSYIQSDKELGDALELDRNGIVSDDPNEIMDEFRFMQEANEKCQKNTISIVISPSDEKKFTPSELRDIGRKHLKGLGLDKNQYLMTLHQSTGKPHIHIIANRINEKGVAVKDNFISLKSQTISENMAKERGLLTSKDVKKINDITRQPIKNEIKQAHQFAISNSKTFDNYKDLMFSKGIIIKPTINKNNQLQGFRMVHQQSGLDFKASQIGKNFGVKNLVENQIKMPNLSPPLQQFAINVAKFLVRSISQGAGIGY
;
A
#
# COMPACT_ATOMS: atom_id res chain seq x y z
N MET A 1 -12.08 9.37 0.00
CA MET A 1 -11.19 9.64 1.18
C MET A 1 -10.89 8.35 1.96
N VAL A 2 -9.66 8.18 2.46
CA VAL A 2 -9.21 7.04 3.27
C VAL A 2 -8.30 7.54 4.40
N SER A 3 -8.31 6.89 5.56
CA SER A 3 -7.29 7.15 6.58
C SER A 3 -6.79 5.88 7.24
N LYS A 4 -5.62 5.99 7.87
CA LYS A 4 -5.02 4.98 8.74
C LYS A 4 -4.56 5.66 10.01
N ALA A 5 -4.92 5.10 11.16
CA ALA A 5 -4.42 5.55 12.46
C ALA A 5 -3.78 4.36 13.19
N LYS A 6 -2.67 4.62 13.89
CA LYS A 6 -1.94 3.60 14.65
C LYS A 6 -1.37 4.19 15.93
N SER A 7 -1.56 3.48 17.05
CA SER A 7 -0.86 3.78 18.30
C SER A 7 0.58 3.31 18.23
N ILE A 8 1.49 4.20 18.59
CA ILE A 8 2.95 4.00 18.59
C ILE A 8 3.53 4.58 19.88
N LYS A 9 4.80 4.28 20.17
CA LYS A 9 5.54 4.90 21.28
C LYS A 9 5.94 6.36 20.97
N GLY A 10 5.90 6.76 19.71
CA GLY A 10 6.45 8.04 19.25
C GLY A 10 7.98 8.06 19.29
N SER A 11 8.60 8.71 18.32
CA SER A 11 10.04 8.97 18.28
C SER A 11 10.32 10.25 17.49
N SER A 12 11.46 10.88 17.73
CA SER A 12 11.92 12.00 16.89
C SER A 12 12.00 11.62 15.41
N ALA A 13 12.41 10.38 15.09
CA ALA A 13 12.35 9.85 13.73
C ALA A 13 10.92 9.85 13.13
N SER A 14 9.88 9.61 13.93
CA SER A 14 8.49 9.70 13.45
C SER A 14 7.99 11.13 13.26
N VAL A 15 8.51 12.08 14.05
CA VAL A 15 8.23 13.52 13.91
C VAL A 15 8.93 14.06 12.65
N SER A 16 10.24 13.80 12.52
CA SER A 16 11.04 14.13 11.33
C SER A 16 10.43 13.53 10.06
N TYR A 17 9.92 12.30 10.13
CA TYR A 17 9.24 11.68 8.99
C TYR A 17 8.01 12.45 8.51
N ILE A 18 7.21 13.04 9.40
CA ILE A 18 6.05 13.84 8.97
C ILE A 18 6.44 15.25 8.57
N GLN A 19 7.56 15.79 9.08
CA GLN A 19 8.09 17.09 8.68
C GLN A 19 8.85 17.05 7.35
N SER A 20 9.28 15.87 6.87
CA SER A 20 9.98 15.74 5.59
C SER A 20 9.09 15.11 4.51
N ASP A 21 8.90 15.85 3.42
CA ASP A 21 8.34 15.35 2.19
C ASP A 21 9.45 14.81 1.28
N LYS A 22 9.52 13.49 1.14
CA LYS A 22 10.65 12.72 0.57
C LYS A 22 11.28 13.26 -0.72
N GLU A 23 10.50 13.91 -1.58
CA GLU A 23 10.98 14.44 -2.86
C GLU A 23 10.97 15.98 -2.93
N LEU A 24 10.21 16.64 -2.03
CA LEU A 24 9.98 18.08 -2.07
C LEU A 24 10.71 18.84 -0.94
N GLY A 25 11.40 18.13 -0.05
CA GLY A 25 12.12 18.71 1.07
C GLY A 25 11.24 18.76 2.32
N ASP A 26 10.99 19.95 2.85
CA ASP A 26 10.15 20.11 4.04
C ASP A 26 8.66 20.04 3.69
N ALA A 27 7.92 19.30 4.50
CA ALA A 27 6.47 19.20 4.38
C ALA A 27 5.81 20.51 4.79
N LEU A 28 4.73 20.87 4.09
CA LEU A 28 3.95 22.06 4.48
C LEU A 28 3.22 21.78 5.79
N GLU A 29 3.52 22.57 6.83
CA GLU A 29 2.72 22.53 8.05
C GLU A 29 1.31 23.06 7.80
N LEU A 30 0.31 22.26 8.15
CA LEU A 30 -1.09 22.67 8.11
C LEU A 30 -1.52 23.26 9.43
N ASP A 31 -1.14 22.65 10.55
CA ASP A 31 -1.63 23.03 11.88
C ASP A 31 -0.79 22.39 13.00
N ARG A 32 -0.80 23.00 14.18
CA ARG A 32 -0.23 22.43 15.41
C ARG A 32 -1.02 22.85 16.63
N ASN A 33 -0.92 22.08 17.71
CA ASN A 33 -1.50 22.42 19.01
C ASN A 33 -0.56 21.97 20.13
N GLY A 34 -0.31 22.85 21.10
CA GLY A 34 0.48 22.56 22.29
C GLY A 34 1.93 22.13 22.02
N ILE A 35 2.49 22.54 20.87
CA ILE A 35 3.88 22.30 20.48
C ILE A 35 4.53 23.66 20.19
N VAL A 36 5.74 23.89 20.72
CA VAL A 36 6.48 25.14 20.51
C VAL A 36 7.62 24.93 19.52
N SER A 37 8.46 23.92 19.72
CA SER A 37 9.64 23.70 18.89
C SER A 37 9.32 23.21 17.46
N ASP A 38 10.29 23.39 16.57
CA ASP A 38 10.32 22.77 15.24
C ASP A 38 11.32 21.60 15.17
N ASP A 39 12.21 21.45 16.17
CA ASP A 39 13.17 20.34 16.20
C ASP A 39 12.47 19.02 16.58
N PRO A 40 12.64 17.94 15.79
CA PRO A 40 11.98 16.66 16.07
C PRO A 40 12.27 16.06 17.44
N ASN A 41 13.43 16.33 18.05
CA ASN A 41 13.77 15.83 19.38
C ASN A 41 13.09 16.67 20.45
N GLU A 42 13.16 18.00 20.34
CA GLU A 42 12.48 18.90 21.28
C GLU A 42 10.96 18.71 21.26
N ILE A 43 10.34 18.57 20.08
CA ILE A 43 8.90 18.22 19.96
C ILE A 43 8.60 16.91 20.69
N MET A 44 9.48 15.92 20.58
CA MET A 44 9.30 14.65 21.27
C MET A 44 9.45 14.82 22.78
N ASP A 45 10.38 15.65 23.24
CA ASP A 45 10.56 15.96 24.67
C ASP A 45 9.33 16.69 25.25
N GLU A 46 8.76 17.65 24.51
CA GLU A 46 7.48 18.30 24.86
C GLU A 46 6.33 17.28 24.97
N PHE A 47 6.31 16.27 24.10
CA PHE A 47 5.36 15.16 24.21
C PHE A 47 5.67 14.28 25.43
N ARG A 48 6.93 13.99 25.72
CA ARG A 48 7.34 13.14 26.86
C ARG A 48 6.92 13.76 28.18
N PHE A 49 7.09 15.07 28.34
CA PHE A 49 6.65 15.80 29.52
C PHE A 49 5.16 15.51 29.87
N MET A 50 4.28 15.53 28.87
CA MET A 50 2.87 15.20 29.08
C MET A 50 2.63 13.70 29.32
N GLN A 51 3.48 12.84 28.76
CA GLN A 51 3.33 11.39 28.84
C GLN A 51 3.80 10.80 30.18
N GLU A 52 4.63 11.51 30.94
CA GLU A 52 5.02 11.16 32.31
C GLU A 52 3.81 11.05 33.24
N ALA A 53 2.75 11.81 32.97
CA ALA A 53 1.48 11.71 33.71
C ALA A 53 0.78 10.35 33.54
N ASN A 54 1.23 9.47 32.64
CA ASN A 54 0.66 8.15 32.41
C ASN A 54 1.69 7.09 31.95
N GLU A 55 2.57 6.69 32.86
CA GLU A 55 3.62 5.68 32.61
C GLU A 55 3.09 4.30 32.15
N LYS A 56 1.83 3.97 32.50
CA LYS A 56 1.19 2.71 32.06
C LYS A 56 0.93 2.70 30.55
N CYS A 57 0.81 3.85 29.91
CA CYS A 57 0.53 3.97 28.49
C CYS A 57 1.80 3.89 27.63
N GLN A 58 2.23 2.67 27.28
CA GLN A 58 3.43 2.46 26.46
C GLN A 58 3.31 2.94 25.00
N LYS A 59 2.09 2.89 24.44
CA LYS A 59 1.76 3.45 23.12
C LYS A 59 1.03 4.77 23.31
N ASN A 60 1.81 5.79 23.65
CA ASN A 60 1.36 7.11 24.09
C ASN A 60 1.23 8.14 22.95
N THR A 61 1.45 7.73 21.70
CA THR A 61 1.34 8.62 20.53
C THR A 61 0.47 7.95 19.47
N ILE A 62 -0.34 8.73 18.76
CA ILE A 62 -1.13 8.27 17.61
C ILE A 62 -0.53 8.88 16.34
N SER A 63 -0.15 8.03 15.39
CA SER A 63 0.19 8.43 14.03
C SER A 63 -1.02 8.25 13.13
N ILE A 64 -1.36 9.27 12.35
CA ILE A 64 -2.50 9.30 11.45
C ILE A 64 -2.01 9.73 10.06
N VAL A 65 -2.52 9.04 9.03
CA VAL A 65 -2.38 9.47 7.65
C VAL A 65 -3.77 9.53 7.04
N ILE A 66 -4.13 10.67 6.44
CA ILE A 66 -5.40 10.89 5.75
C ILE A 66 -5.09 11.16 4.28
N SER A 67 -5.63 10.31 3.41
CA SER A 67 -5.65 10.49 1.96
C SER A 67 -7.01 11.09 1.56
N PRO A 68 -7.10 12.41 1.27
CA PRO A 68 -8.28 13.01 0.66
C PRO A 68 -8.66 12.32 -0.67
N SER A 69 -9.89 12.57 -1.15
CA SER A 69 -10.31 12.10 -2.48
C SER A 69 -9.48 12.77 -3.57
N ASP A 70 -9.33 12.11 -4.71
CA ASP A 70 -8.65 12.66 -5.90
C ASP A 70 -9.60 13.27 -6.93
N GLU A 71 -10.90 13.21 -6.67
CA GLU A 71 -11.97 13.76 -7.52
C GLU A 71 -11.91 15.29 -7.65
N LYS A 72 -11.30 15.97 -6.68
CA LYS A 72 -11.05 17.40 -6.73
C LYS A 72 -9.72 17.77 -6.08
N LYS A 73 -9.22 18.95 -6.41
CA LYS A 73 -8.11 19.58 -5.68
C LYS A 73 -8.65 20.21 -4.39
N PHE A 74 -7.88 20.08 -3.31
CA PHE A 74 -8.16 20.70 -2.03
C PHE A 74 -7.16 21.81 -1.76
N THR A 75 -7.64 22.93 -1.24
CA THR A 75 -6.78 24.00 -0.72
C THR A 75 -6.14 23.58 0.61
N PRO A 76 -5.01 24.17 1.03
CA PRO A 76 -4.43 23.93 2.35
C PRO A 76 -5.42 24.17 3.50
N SER A 77 -6.30 25.17 3.39
CA SER A 77 -7.34 25.44 4.38
C SER A 77 -8.36 24.30 4.48
N GLU A 78 -8.85 23.77 3.36
CA GLU A 78 -9.76 22.62 3.37
C GLU A 78 -9.09 21.37 3.94
N LEU A 79 -7.80 21.17 3.67
CA LEU A 79 -7.01 20.06 4.21
C LEU A 79 -6.82 20.19 5.73
N ARG A 80 -6.53 21.39 6.22
CA ARG A 80 -6.51 21.70 7.65
C ARG A 80 -7.85 21.36 8.31
N ASP A 81 -8.97 21.78 7.71
CA ASP A 81 -10.31 21.49 8.24
C ASP A 81 -10.61 19.98 8.26
N ILE A 82 -10.17 19.25 7.24
CA ILE A 82 -10.25 17.78 7.21
C ILE A 82 -9.46 17.19 8.39
N GLY A 83 -8.21 17.62 8.58
CA GLY A 83 -7.37 17.12 9.68
C GLY A 83 -7.96 17.43 11.06
N ARG A 84 -8.44 18.66 11.29
CA ARG A 84 -9.08 19.07 12.55
C ARG A 84 -10.34 18.27 12.85
N LYS A 85 -11.21 18.09 11.85
CA LYS A 85 -12.44 17.29 12.01
C LYS A 85 -12.10 15.82 12.31
N HIS A 86 -11.04 15.30 11.71
CA HIS A 86 -10.55 13.94 11.98
C HIS A 86 -10.02 13.78 13.41
N LEU A 87 -9.18 14.70 13.87
CA LEU A 87 -8.68 14.76 15.26
C LEU A 87 -9.83 14.81 16.27
N LYS A 88 -10.84 15.66 16.03
CA LYS A 88 -12.03 15.76 16.87
C LYS A 88 -12.81 14.44 16.90
N GLY A 89 -12.98 13.77 15.76
CA GLY A 89 -13.63 12.45 15.70
C GLY A 89 -12.90 11.37 16.49
N LEU A 90 -11.58 11.50 16.66
CA LEU A 90 -10.76 10.63 17.49
C LEU A 90 -10.66 11.08 18.96
N GLY A 91 -11.17 12.26 19.31
CA GLY A 91 -11.02 12.85 20.64
C GLY A 91 -9.61 13.34 20.95
N LEU A 92 -8.86 13.75 19.91
CA LEU A 92 -7.49 14.26 19.99
C LEU A 92 -7.39 15.77 19.69
N ASP A 93 -8.53 16.46 19.51
CA ASP A 93 -8.59 17.88 19.13
C ASP A 93 -7.99 18.84 20.16
N LYS A 94 -7.90 18.41 21.42
CA LYS A 94 -7.28 19.17 22.52
C LYS A 94 -5.90 18.67 22.91
N ASN A 95 -5.46 17.55 22.35
CA ASN A 95 -4.16 16.96 22.66
C ASN A 95 -3.05 17.69 21.89
N GLN A 96 -1.79 17.52 22.30
CA GLN A 96 -0.69 18.01 21.50
C GLN A 96 -0.67 17.29 20.15
N TYR A 97 -0.52 18.01 19.05
CA TYR A 97 -0.36 17.41 17.73
C TYR A 97 0.41 18.32 16.77
N LEU A 98 1.04 17.69 15.78
CA LEU A 98 1.60 18.34 14.60
C LEU A 98 0.95 17.72 13.36
N MET A 99 0.50 18.58 12.44
CA MET A 99 -0.19 18.21 11.20
C MET A 99 0.53 18.81 10.00
N THR A 100 0.95 17.96 9.07
CA THR A 100 1.68 18.34 7.87
C THR A 100 1.04 17.77 6.61
N LEU A 101 1.36 18.36 5.47
CA LEU A 101 0.91 17.94 4.15
C LEU A 101 2.11 17.43 3.33
N HIS A 102 2.00 16.19 2.85
CA HIS A 102 2.92 15.59 1.89
C HIS A 102 2.28 15.59 0.50
N GLN A 103 3.01 16.01 -0.53
CA GLN A 103 2.55 16.11 -1.92
C GLN A 103 3.44 15.36 -2.93
N SER A 104 4.66 14.92 -2.55
CA SER A 104 5.61 14.25 -3.47
C SER A 104 5.03 13.10 -4.26
N THR A 105 4.17 12.27 -3.65
CA THR A 105 3.66 11.03 -4.29
C THR A 105 2.53 11.26 -5.30
N GLY A 106 2.34 12.50 -5.77
CA GLY A 106 1.32 12.89 -6.76
C GLY A 106 -0.12 12.97 -6.22
N LYS A 107 -0.35 12.49 -4.99
CA LYS A 107 -1.60 12.69 -4.25
C LYS A 107 -1.29 13.32 -2.88
N PRO A 108 -2.06 14.33 -2.44
CA PRO A 108 -1.85 14.94 -1.14
C PRO A 108 -2.15 13.93 -0.02
N HIS A 109 -1.31 13.91 1.01
CA HIS A 109 -1.49 13.13 2.23
C HIS A 109 -1.33 14.05 3.44
N ILE A 110 -2.33 14.08 4.31
CA ILE A 110 -2.23 14.76 5.60
C ILE A 110 -1.60 13.77 6.58
N HIS A 111 -0.44 14.11 7.11
CA HIS A 111 0.22 13.37 8.18
C HIS A 111 -0.04 14.09 9.50
N ILE A 112 -0.43 13.34 10.52
CA ILE A 112 -0.62 13.87 11.88
C ILE A 112 0.10 12.96 12.86
N ILE A 113 0.87 13.56 13.76
CA ILE A 113 1.31 12.92 14.98
C ILE A 113 0.65 13.61 16.16
N ALA A 114 -0.02 12.86 17.01
CA ALA A 114 -0.76 13.40 18.16
C ALA A 114 -0.37 12.66 19.43
N ASN A 115 -0.11 13.41 20.50
CA ASN A 115 0.05 12.84 21.83
C ASN A 115 -1.28 12.22 22.27
N ARG A 116 -1.25 10.99 22.74
CA ARG A 116 -2.45 10.27 23.20
C ARG A 116 -2.86 10.72 24.60
N ILE A 117 -1.91 11.23 25.37
CA ILE A 117 -2.10 11.70 26.74
C ILE A 117 -2.53 13.17 26.69
N ASN A 118 -3.64 13.48 27.35
CA ASN A 118 -4.14 14.85 27.44
C ASN A 118 -3.57 15.58 28.67
N GLU A 119 -3.96 16.84 28.86
CA GLU A 119 -3.59 17.68 30.02
C GLU A 119 -3.90 17.09 31.40
N LYS A 120 -4.80 16.10 31.47
CA LYS A 120 -5.20 15.43 32.71
C LYS A 120 -4.47 14.10 32.92
N GLY A 121 -3.47 13.77 32.09
CA GLY A 121 -2.80 12.47 32.11
C GLY A 121 -3.66 11.32 31.58
N VAL A 122 -4.81 11.60 30.96
CA VAL A 122 -5.72 10.56 30.48
C VAL A 122 -5.40 10.21 29.03
N ALA A 123 -5.18 8.92 28.77
CA ALA A 123 -4.95 8.40 27.42
C ALA A 123 -6.26 8.22 26.64
N VAL A 124 -6.34 8.78 25.43
CA VAL A 124 -7.44 8.51 24.49
C VAL A 124 -7.52 7.02 24.18
N LYS A 125 -8.68 6.36 24.29
CA LYS A 125 -8.79 4.91 24.05
C LYS A 125 -8.47 4.55 22.59
N ASP A 126 -7.52 3.62 22.39
CA ASP A 126 -7.05 3.22 21.07
C ASP A 126 -7.65 1.90 20.55
N ASN A 127 -8.56 1.31 21.31
CA ASN A 127 -9.33 0.15 20.86
C ASN A 127 -9.99 0.46 19.52
N PHE A 128 -9.68 -0.37 18.52
CA PHE A 128 -10.18 -0.24 17.15
C PHE A 128 -9.88 1.12 16.51
N ILE A 129 -8.79 1.81 16.91
CA ILE A 129 -8.44 3.15 16.39
C ILE A 129 -8.36 3.21 14.87
N SER A 130 -7.83 2.16 14.23
CA SER A 130 -7.75 2.05 12.78
C SER A 130 -9.15 2.02 12.14
N LEU A 131 -10.09 1.24 12.72
CA LEU A 131 -11.47 1.17 12.24
C LEU A 131 -12.21 2.49 12.48
N LYS A 132 -12.06 3.10 13.67
CA LYS A 132 -12.64 4.42 13.98
C LYS A 132 -12.16 5.48 12.98
N SER A 133 -10.86 5.52 12.74
CA SER A 133 -10.24 6.42 11.77
C SER A 133 -10.85 6.25 10.37
N GLN A 134 -10.99 5.01 9.90
CA GLN A 134 -11.63 4.71 8.61
C GLN A 134 -13.09 5.16 8.57
N THR A 135 -13.87 4.90 9.63
CA THR A 135 -15.28 5.32 9.71
C THR A 135 -15.41 6.84 9.68
N ILE A 136 -14.56 7.58 10.39
CA ILE A 136 -14.55 9.05 10.37
C ILE A 136 -14.28 9.56 8.95
N SER A 137 -13.26 9.03 8.27
CA SER A 137 -12.94 9.41 6.89
C SER A 137 -14.05 9.04 5.89
N GLU A 138 -14.72 7.89 6.09
CA GLU A 138 -15.86 7.49 5.26
C GLU A 138 -17.04 8.46 5.45
N ASN A 139 -17.37 8.83 6.68
CA ASN A 139 -18.45 9.78 6.98
C ASN A 139 -18.12 11.17 6.42
N MET A 140 -16.89 11.64 6.60
CA MET A 140 -16.43 12.92 6.04
C MET A 140 -16.48 12.95 4.51
N ALA A 141 -16.20 11.83 3.84
CA ALA A 141 -16.37 11.73 2.39
C ALA A 141 -17.84 11.90 2.00
N LYS A 142 -18.75 11.15 2.66
CA LYS A 142 -20.20 11.22 2.39
C LYS A 142 -20.76 12.62 2.61
N GLU A 143 -20.43 13.25 3.74
CA GLU A 143 -20.87 14.61 4.07
C GLU A 143 -20.42 15.65 3.05
N ARG A 144 -19.32 15.39 2.34
CA ARG A 144 -18.75 16.28 1.32
C ARG A 144 -19.13 15.88 -0.11
N GLY A 145 -19.99 14.87 -0.28
CA GLY A 145 -20.37 14.36 -1.60
C GLY A 145 -19.21 13.72 -2.38
N LEU A 146 -18.19 13.21 -1.68
CA LEU A 146 -17.01 12.57 -2.27
C LEU A 146 -17.17 11.05 -2.27
N LEU A 147 -16.51 10.37 -3.20
CA LEU A 147 -16.46 8.91 -3.23
C LEU A 147 -15.79 8.35 -1.97
N THR A 148 -16.45 7.36 -1.38
CA THR A 148 -15.88 6.59 -0.29
C THR A 148 -14.91 5.54 -0.83
N SER A 149 -14.07 5.00 0.06
CA SER A 149 -13.23 3.84 -0.27
C SER A 149 -14.03 2.66 -0.83
N LYS A 150 -15.26 2.46 -0.32
CA LYS A 150 -16.16 1.38 -0.77
C LYS A 150 -16.69 1.65 -2.17
N ASP A 151 -17.05 2.90 -2.48
CA ASP A 151 -17.53 3.27 -3.82
C ASP A 151 -16.41 3.11 -4.85
N VAL A 152 -15.21 3.60 -4.54
CA VAL A 152 -14.02 3.42 -5.38
C VAL A 152 -13.72 1.94 -5.60
N LYS A 153 -13.85 1.10 -4.56
CA LYS A 153 -13.69 -0.34 -4.70
C LYS A 153 -14.74 -0.94 -5.63
N LYS A 154 -16.02 -0.58 -5.46
CA LYS A 154 -17.12 -1.06 -6.30
C LYS A 154 -16.93 -0.65 -7.77
N ILE A 155 -16.55 0.59 -8.02
CA ILE A 155 -16.24 1.09 -9.37
C ILE A 155 -15.08 0.30 -9.97
N ASN A 156 -13.99 0.08 -9.22
CA ASN A 156 -12.85 -0.71 -9.68
C ASN A 156 -13.24 -2.18 -9.93
N ASP A 157 -14.09 -2.77 -9.10
CA ASP A 157 -14.55 -4.15 -9.30
C ASP A 157 -15.37 -4.26 -10.59
N ILE A 158 -16.27 -3.31 -10.86
CA ILE A 158 -17.07 -3.28 -12.09
C ILE A 158 -16.19 -3.03 -13.33
N THR A 159 -15.26 -2.07 -13.27
CA THR A 159 -14.50 -1.61 -14.45
C THR A 159 -13.27 -2.47 -14.75
N ARG A 160 -12.63 -3.06 -13.72
CA ARG A 160 -11.34 -3.77 -13.89
C ARG A 160 -11.48 -5.28 -13.85
N GLN A 161 -12.49 -5.85 -13.19
CA GLN A 161 -12.60 -7.31 -13.12
C GLN A 161 -12.88 -7.99 -14.47
N PRO A 162 -13.74 -7.44 -15.37
CA PRO A 162 -13.92 -8.02 -16.69
C PRO A 162 -12.59 -8.15 -17.45
N ILE A 163 -11.80 -7.07 -17.46
CA ILE A 163 -10.47 -7.05 -18.08
C ILE A 163 -9.50 -8.04 -17.42
N LYS A 164 -9.53 -8.16 -16.08
CA LYS A 164 -8.75 -9.19 -15.40
C LYS A 164 -9.15 -10.59 -15.83
N ASN A 165 -10.44 -10.86 -16.07
CA ASN A 165 -10.92 -12.16 -16.51
C ASN A 165 -10.47 -12.46 -17.95
N GLU A 166 -10.49 -11.48 -18.85
CA GLU A 166 -9.91 -11.61 -20.20
C GLU A 166 -8.42 -11.94 -20.14
N ILE A 167 -7.66 -11.24 -19.30
CA ILE A 167 -6.23 -11.54 -19.07
C ILE A 167 -6.05 -12.96 -18.54
N LYS A 168 -6.90 -13.44 -17.63
CA LYS A 168 -6.82 -14.81 -17.10
C LYS A 168 -7.07 -15.86 -18.19
N GLN A 169 -8.07 -15.64 -19.05
CA GLN A 169 -8.38 -16.53 -20.17
C GLN A 169 -7.23 -16.58 -21.18
N ALA A 170 -6.69 -15.41 -21.55
CA ALA A 170 -5.52 -15.30 -22.41
C ALA A 170 -4.30 -16.05 -21.81
N HIS A 171 -4.08 -15.89 -20.51
CA HIS A 171 -3.00 -16.56 -19.79
C HIS A 171 -3.13 -18.08 -19.79
N GLN A 172 -4.31 -18.60 -19.49
CA GLN A 172 -4.58 -20.05 -19.53
C GLN A 172 -4.33 -20.62 -20.92
N PHE A 173 -4.86 -19.96 -21.95
CA PHE A 173 -4.61 -20.33 -23.35
C PHE A 173 -3.11 -20.32 -23.69
N ALA A 174 -2.40 -19.25 -23.34
CA ALA A 174 -0.98 -19.12 -23.65
C ALA A 174 -0.12 -20.16 -22.92
N ILE A 175 -0.41 -20.45 -21.65
CA ILE A 175 0.31 -21.48 -20.88
C ILE A 175 0.16 -22.86 -21.52
N SER A 176 -1.06 -23.26 -21.86
CA SER A 176 -1.31 -24.59 -22.41
C SER A 176 -0.67 -24.79 -23.80
N ASN A 177 -0.42 -23.70 -24.53
CA ASN A 177 0.04 -23.73 -25.93
C ASN A 177 1.46 -23.19 -26.14
N SER A 178 2.22 -22.96 -25.07
CA SER A 178 3.61 -22.48 -25.16
C SER A 178 4.59 -23.37 -24.41
N LYS A 179 5.85 -23.35 -24.87
CA LYS A 179 6.99 -24.02 -24.21
C LYS A 179 8.13 -23.08 -23.89
N THR A 180 8.08 -21.85 -24.41
CA THR A 180 9.09 -20.81 -24.18
C THR A 180 8.40 -19.52 -23.77
N PHE A 181 9.10 -18.66 -23.04
CA PHE A 181 8.58 -17.37 -22.65
C PHE A 181 8.28 -16.46 -23.86
N ASP A 182 9.03 -16.59 -24.95
CA ASP A 182 8.78 -15.81 -26.17
C ASP A 182 7.46 -16.23 -26.82
N ASN A 183 7.22 -17.53 -27.03
CA ASN A 183 5.93 -18.01 -27.55
C ASN A 183 4.77 -17.64 -26.62
N TYR A 184 4.98 -17.69 -25.29
CA TYR A 184 3.97 -17.24 -24.33
C TYR A 184 3.63 -15.75 -24.55
N LYS A 185 4.61 -14.87 -24.75
CA LYS A 185 4.38 -13.45 -25.03
C LYS A 185 3.59 -13.26 -26.34
N ASP A 186 3.93 -14.00 -27.38
CA ASP A 186 3.28 -13.88 -28.69
C ASP A 186 1.81 -14.32 -28.63
N LEU A 187 1.53 -15.43 -27.93
CA LEU A 187 0.16 -15.90 -27.72
C LEU A 187 -0.64 -14.91 -26.87
N MET A 188 -0.06 -14.37 -25.79
CA MET A 188 -0.69 -13.30 -25.01
C MET A 188 -0.97 -12.07 -25.88
N PHE A 189 -0.03 -11.69 -26.75
CA PHE A 189 -0.16 -10.54 -27.66
C PHE A 189 -1.30 -10.76 -28.67
N SER A 190 -1.43 -11.96 -29.24
CA SER A 190 -2.55 -12.32 -30.12
C SER A 190 -3.93 -12.25 -29.46
N LYS A 191 -3.97 -12.30 -28.11
CA LYS A 191 -5.18 -12.11 -27.30
C LYS A 191 -5.31 -10.66 -26.78
N GLY A 192 -4.55 -9.72 -27.35
CA GLY A 192 -4.59 -8.30 -26.98
C GLY A 192 -3.88 -7.97 -25.67
N ILE A 193 -3.02 -8.86 -25.14
CA ILE A 193 -2.28 -8.63 -23.89
C ILE A 193 -0.79 -8.48 -24.15
N ILE A 194 -0.22 -7.32 -23.84
CA ILE A 194 1.23 -7.11 -23.91
C ILE A 194 1.86 -7.52 -22.57
N ILE A 195 2.85 -8.40 -22.64
CA ILE A 195 3.67 -8.77 -21.48
C ILE A 195 4.90 -7.86 -21.43
N LYS A 196 5.03 -7.08 -20.36
CA LYS A 196 6.19 -6.21 -20.09
C LYS A 196 7.04 -6.80 -18.97
N PRO A 197 8.21 -7.40 -19.26
CA PRO A 197 9.12 -7.93 -18.25
C PRO A 197 9.54 -6.86 -17.24
N THR A 198 9.65 -7.24 -15.97
CA THR A 198 10.26 -6.44 -14.91
C THR A 198 11.65 -7.00 -14.64
N ILE A 199 12.66 -6.23 -15.00
CA ILE A 199 14.07 -6.62 -14.98
C ILE A 199 14.80 -5.82 -13.90
N ASN A 200 15.68 -6.46 -13.12
CA ASN A 200 16.50 -5.78 -12.12
C ASN A 200 17.75 -5.13 -12.73
N LYS A 201 18.53 -4.41 -11.92
CA LYS A 201 19.79 -3.78 -12.35
C LYS A 201 20.81 -4.76 -12.94
N ASN A 202 20.71 -6.04 -12.62
CA ASN A 202 21.61 -7.12 -13.07
C ASN A 202 21.07 -7.85 -14.32
N ASN A 203 20.10 -7.26 -15.04
CA ASN A 203 19.46 -7.84 -16.22
C ASN A 203 18.75 -9.18 -15.97
N GLN A 204 18.23 -9.39 -14.76
CA GLN A 204 17.49 -10.60 -14.38
C GLN A 204 15.99 -10.33 -14.23
N LEU A 205 15.17 -11.27 -14.71
CA LEU A 205 13.73 -11.23 -14.60
C LEU A 205 13.28 -11.42 -13.14
N GLN A 206 12.52 -10.44 -12.63
CA GLN A 206 11.85 -10.51 -11.33
C GLN A 206 10.36 -10.80 -11.44
N GLY A 207 9.75 -10.44 -12.56
CA GLY A 207 8.32 -10.55 -12.78
C GLY A 207 7.94 -9.96 -14.13
N PHE A 208 6.66 -9.75 -14.35
CA PHE A 208 6.18 -9.03 -15.52
C PHE A 208 4.83 -8.37 -15.24
N ARG A 209 4.52 -7.38 -16.08
CA ARG A 209 3.25 -6.68 -16.14
C ARG A 209 2.47 -7.13 -17.37
N MET A 210 1.16 -7.08 -17.27
CA MET A 210 0.20 -7.46 -18.31
C MET A 210 -0.61 -6.22 -18.66
N VAL A 211 -0.46 -5.73 -19.88
CA VAL A 211 -1.16 -4.54 -20.39
C VAL A 211 -2.24 -5.00 -21.35
N HIS A 212 -3.50 -4.71 -21.01
CA HIS A 212 -4.62 -4.94 -21.91
C HIS A 212 -4.65 -3.83 -22.96
N GLN A 213 -4.46 -4.17 -24.23
CA GLN A 213 -4.27 -3.18 -25.30
C GLN A 213 -5.47 -2.25 -25.47
N GLN A 214 -6.68 -2.80 -25.51
CA GLN A 214 -7.88 -2.02 -25.81
C GLN A 214 -8.23 -1.02 -24.70
N SER A 215 -8.06 -1.38 -23.42
CA SER A 215 -8.37 -0.48 -22.29
C SER A 215 -7.17 0.32 -21.81
N GLY A 216 -5.96 -0.02 -22.26
CA GLY A 216 -4.70 0.55 -21.76
C GLY A 216 -4.37 0.18 -20.30
N LEU A 217 -5.21 -0.64 -19.63
CA LEU A 217 -5.00 -0.98 -18.23
C LEU A 217 -3.77 -1.88 -18.06
N ASP A 218 -2.89 -1.45 -17.15
CA ASP A 218 -1.66 -2.14 -16.82
C ASP A 218 -1.73 -2.76 -15.42
N PHE A 219 -1.55 -4.09 -15.35
CA PHE A 219 -1.55 -4.86 -14.12
C PHE A 219 -0.22 -5.57 -13.88
N LYS A 220 0.28 -5.55 -12.63
CA LYS A 220 1.26 -6.56 -12.20
C LYS A 220 0.61 -7.94 -12.25
N ALA A 221 1.35 -8.98 -12.62
CA ALA A 221 0.83 -10.35 -12.63
C ALA A 221 0.16 -10.77 -11.31
N SER A 222 0.72 -10.35 -10.17
CA SER A 222 0.16 -10.62 -8.83
C SER A 222 -1.20 -9.94 -8.55
N GLN A 223 -1.56 -8.90 -9.31
CA GLN A 223 -2.87 -8.25 -9.22
C GLN A 223 -3.95 -9.00 -10.00
N ILE A 224 -3.56 -9.86 -10.94
CA ILE A 224 -4.46 -10.78 -11.66
C ILE A 224 -4.78 -11.98 -10.78
N GLY A 225 -3.76 -12.56 -10.14
CA GLY A 225 -3.88 -13.61 -9.14
C GLY A 225 -2.53 -14.21 -8.75
N LYS A 226 -2.52 -15.12 -7.76
CA LYS A 226 -1.29 -15.76 -7.27
C LYS A 226 -0.60 -16.65 -8.33
N ASN A 227 -1.38 -17.28 -9.20
CA ASN A 227 -0.91 -18.25 -10.19
C ASN A 227 -0.78 -17.66 -11.61
N PHE A 228 -0.41 -16.38 -11.72
CA PHE A 228 -0.30 -15.68 -13.02
C PHE A 228 1.10 -15.10 -13.25
N GLY A 229 2.02 -15.30 -12.31
CA GLY A 229 3.39 -14.78 -12.38
C GLY A 229 4.40 -15.83 -12.87
N VAL A 230 5.69 -15.46 -12.80
CA VAL A 230 6.82 -16.29 -13.29
C VAL A 230 6.81 -17.70 -12.69
N LYS A 231 6.50 -17.84 -11.40
CA LYS A 231 6.44 -19.15 -10.74
C LYS A 231 5.47 -20.10 -11.43
N ASN A 232 4.30 -19.60 -11.85
CA ASN A 232 3.32 -20.42 -12.53
C ASN A 232 3.77 -20.84 -13.94
N LEU A 233 4.47 -19.96 -14.66
CA LEU A 233 5.08 -20.33 -15.95
C LEU A 233 6.12 -21.44 -15.77
N VAL A 234 6.96 -21.34 -14.73
CA VAL A 234 7.97 -22.36 -14.39
C VAL A 234 7.32 -23.70 -14.01
N GLU A 235 6.28 -23.68 -13.18
CA GLU A 235 5.50 -24.88 -12.80
C GLU A 235 4.89 -25.57 -14.03
N ASN A 236 4.46 -24.79 -15.03
CA ASN A 236 3.95 -25.29 -16.31
C ASN A 236 5.06 -25.55 -17.35
N GLN A 237 6.33 -25.65 -16.91
CA GLN A 237 7.47 -26.05 -17.71
C GLN A 237 7.76 -25.12 -18.91
N ILE A 238 7.39 -23.85 -18.80
CA ILE A 238 7.74 -22.84 -19.79
C ILE A 238 9.20 -22.43 -19.57
N LYS A 239 10.02 -22.56 -20.61
CA LYS A 239 11.43 -22.15 -20.58
C LYS A 239 11.53 -20.63 -20.40
N MET A 240 12.04 -20.22 -19.25
CA MET A 240 12.17 -18.82 -18.85
C MET A 240 13.54 -18.24 -19.26
N PRO A 241 13.64 -16.92 -19.51
CA PRO A 241 14.91 -16.22 -19.69
C PRO A 241 15.65 -16.09 -18.34
N ASN A 242 16.77 -15.34 -18.30
CA ASN A 242 17.58 -15.15 -17.10
C ASN A 242 16.75 -14.70 -15.89
N LEU A 243 16.57 -15.59 -14.90
CA LEU A 243 15.77 -15.35 -13.69
C LEU A 243 16.60 -14.71 -12.59
N SER A 244 15.96 -13.95 -11.69
CA SER A 244 16.60 -13.51 -10.44
C SER A 244 16.93 -14.70 -9.51
N PRO A 245 17.92 -14.60 -8.60
CA PRO A 245 18.35 -15.74 -7.78
C PRO A 245 17.22 -16.44 -7.00
N PRO A 246 16.25 -15.73 -6.39
CA PRO A 246 15.12 -16.39 -5.72
C PRO A 246 14.25 -17.24 -6.68
N LEU A 247 14.10 -16.79 -7.92
CA LEU A 247 13.31 -17.49 -8.94
C LEU A 247 14.11 -18.63 -9.59
N GLN A 248 15.43 -18.50 -9.73
CA GLN A 248 16.31 -19.61 -10.14
C GLN A 248 16.23 -20.76 -9.14
N GLN A 249 16.37 -20.46 -7.84
CA GLN A 249 16.28 -21.49 -6.79
C GLN A 249 14.92 -22.17 -6.79
N PHE A 250 13.84 -21.40 -7.00
CA PHE A 250 12.50 -21.95 -7.15
C PHE A 250 12.41 -22.91 -8.36
N ALA A 251 12.91 -22.52 -9.52
CA ALA A 251 12.91 -23.36 -10.72
C ALA A 251 13.71 -24.66 -10.53
N ILE A 252 14.86 -24.59 -9.86
CA ILE A 252 15.66 -25.78 -9.51
C ILE A 252 14.86 -26.72 -8.60
N ASN A 253 14.14 -26.17 -7.61
CA ASN A 253 13.33 -26.99 -6.70
C ASN A 253 12.17 -27.70 -7.42
N VAL A 254 11.50 -26.99 -8.34
CA VAL A 254 10.46 -27.58 -9.21
C VAL A 254 11.04 -28.71 -10.06
N ALA A 255 12.19 -28.49 -10.70
CA ALA A 255 12.85 -29.51 -11.51
C ALA A 255 13.24 -30.76 -10.68
N LYS A 256 13.82 -30.58 -9.50
CA LYS A 256 14.16 -31.68 -8.58
C LYS A 256 12.93 -32.50 -8.17
N PHE A 257 11.81 -31.84 -7.89
CA PHE A 257 10.56 -32.50 -7.54
C PHE A 257 10.03 -33.36 -8.69
N LEU A 258 10.03 -32.82 -9.91
CA LEU A 258 9.58 -33.55 -11.10
C LEU A 258 10.44 -34.81 -11.35
N VAL A 259 11.77 -34.71 -11.27
CA VAL A 259 12.67 -35.86 -11.42
C VAL A 259 12.38 -36.96 -10.37
N ARG A 260 12.16 -36.57 -9.11
CA ARG A 260 11.81 -37.52 -8.04
C ARG A 260 10.47 -38.22 -8.29
N SER A 261 9.45 -37.48 -8.74
CA SER A 261 8.13 -38.07 -9.03
C SER A 261 8.17 -39.10 -10.17
N ILE A 262 9.01 -38.88 -11.19
CA ILE A 262 9.22 -39.83 -12.29
C ILE A 262 9.92 -41.10 -11.76
N SER A 263 10.95 -40.93 -10.91
CA SER A 263 11.69 -42.08 -10.36
C SER A 263 10.87 -42.98 -9.44
N GLN A 264 9.81 -42.46 -8.78
CA GLN A 264 8.92 -43.24 -7.93
C GLN A 264 7.78 -43.91 -8.70
N GLY A 265 7.35 -43.36 -9.84
CA GLY A 265 6.31 -43.94 -10.69
C GLY A 265 6.76 -45.12 -11.56
N ALA A 266 8.07 -45.30 -11.76
CA ALA A 266 8.63 -46.38 -12.58
C ALA A 266 8.83 -47.71 -11.82
N GLY A 267 8.44 -47.80 -10.54
CA GLY A 267 8.70 -48.94 -9.67
C GLY A 267 7.54 -49.93 -9.45
N ILE A 268 6.42 -49.81 -10.17
CA ILE A 268 5.27 -50.71 -10.04
C ILE A 268 4.98 -51.33 -11.40
N GLY A 269 5.59 -52.48 -11.68
CA GLY A 269 5.41 -53.18 -12.94
C GLY A 269 6.31 -54.39 -13.06
N TYR A 270 6.13 -55.36 -12.16
CA TYR A 270 6.44 -56.78 -12.38
C TYR A 270 5.39 -57.61 -11.66
#